data_AF-M9WV41-F1
#
_entry.id   AF-M9WV41-F1
#
_cell.length_a   1.000
_cell.length_b   1.000
_cell.length_c   1.000
_cell.angle_alpha   90.00
_cell.angle_beta   90.00
_cell.angle_gamma   90.00
#
_symmetry.space_group_name_H-M   'P 1'
#
loop_
_entity.id
_entity.type
_entity.pdbx_description
1 polymer ?
#
loop_
_entity_poly.entity_id
_entity_poly.type
_entity_poly.pdbx_seq_one_letter_code
_entity_poly.pdbx_strand_id
1 'polypeptide(L)'
;MAISTRPLRTLSDIKTHSGRVSGEHQTYRDYFQIGALELERWRRTREREAASSRIASIDERIADIDKEKAALLADATAASAVAENNDKSEAAEKKKKSSGLRIKY
;
A
#
# COMPACT_ATOMS: atom_id res chain seq x y z
N MET A 1 33.84 3.69 -82.55
CA MET A 1 33.61 3.85 -81.10
C MET A 1 32.10 3.85 -80.86
N ALA A 2 31.57 2.90 -80.08
CA ALA A 2 30.13 2.83 -79.80
C ALA A 2 29.76 3.91 -78.78
N ILE A 3 28.91 4.85 -79.19
CA ILE A 3 28.43 5.95 -78.34
C ILE A 3 27.29 5.39 -77.49
N SER A 4 27.46 5.34 -76.17
CA SER A 4 26.42 4.87 -75.25
C SER A 4 25.23 5.83 -75.30
N THR A 5 24.08 5.36 -75.76
CA THR A 5 22.82 6.12 -75.91
C THR A 5 22.01 6.20 -74.61
N ARG A 6 22.56 5.77 -73.48
CA ARG A 6 21.81 5.79 -72.21
C ARG A 6 21.79 7.22 -71.62
N PRO A 7 20.62 7.73 -71.23
CA PRO A 7 20.50 9.04 -70.60
C PRO A 7 21.32 9.10 -69.31
N LEU A 8 21.86 10.29 -68.98
CA LEU A 8 22.59 10.53 -67.75
C LEU A 8 21.68 10.25 -66.54
N ARG A 9 22.20 9.50 -65.56
CA ARG A 9 21.45 9.14 -64.34
C ARG A 9 21.08 10.42 -63.57
N THR A 10 19.81 10.53 -63.22
CA THR A 10 19.22 11.65 -62.49
C THR A 10 19.11 11.34 -61.00
N LEU A 11 18.72 12.33 -60.17
CA LEU A 11 18.48 12.12 -58.74
C LEU A 11 17.41 11.04 -58.47
N SER A 12 16.41 10.93 -59.35
CA SER A 12 15.40 9.85 -59.33
C SER A 12 15.96 8.45 -59.63
N ASP A 13 17.14 8.36 -60.26
CA ASP A 13 17.82 7.09 -60.52
C ASP A 13 18.77 6.68 -59.38
N ILE A 14 18.96 7.55 -58.38
CA ILE A 14 19.67 7.23 -57.15
C ILE A 14 18.76 6.35 -56.31
N LYS A 15 18.95 5.03 -56.41
CA LYS A 15 18.31 4.05 -55.53
C LYS A 15 18.91 4.20 -54.13
N THR A 16 18.31 5.01 -53.28
CA THR A 16 18.67 5.06 -51.86
C THR A 16 18.16 3.79 -51.17
N HIS A 17 18.98 3.19 -50.31
CA HIS A 17 18.55 2.04 -49.50
C HIS A 17 17.36 2.37 -48.57
N SER A 18 17.05 3.66 -48.37
CA SER A 18 15.96 4.15 -47.53
C SER A 18 14.58 3.55 -47.83
N GLY A 19 14.31 3.07 -49.06
CA GLY A 19 13.04 2.44 -49.42
C GLY A 19 13.02 0.91 -49.37
N ARG A 20 14.19 0.25 -49.21
CA ARG A 20 14.32 -1.23 -49.30
C ARG A 20 14.49 -1.93 -47.96
N VAL A 21 14.82 -1.21 -46.89
CA VAL A 21 15.25 -1.78 -45.59
C VAL A 21 14.08 -1.80 -44.59
N SER A 22 12.88 -2.18 -45.04
CA SER A 22 11.72 -2.24 -44.14
C SER A 22 11.71 -3.50 -43.26
N GLY A 23 12.29 -4.61 -43.74
CA GLY A 23 12.26 -5.90 -43.02
C GLY A 23 13.54 -6.21 -42.23
N GLU A 24 14.67 -5.61 -42.59
CA GLU A 24 16.00 -5.96 -42.05
C GLU A 24 16.21 -5.46 -40.62
N HIS A 25 15.41 -4.51 -40.15
CA HIS A 25 15.49 -3.96 -38.80
C HIS A 25 14.42 -4.49 -37.83
N GLN A 26 13.62 -5.48 -38.23
CA GLN A 26 12.54 -5.99 -37.35
C GLN A 26 13.11 -6.54 -36.04
N THR A 27 14.20 -7.29 -36.09
CA THR A 27 14.88 -7.82 -34.89
C THR A 27 15.32 -6.70 -33.94
N TYR A 28 15.83 -5.59 -34.46
CA TYR A 28 16.21 -4.43 -33.64
C TYR A 28 14.99 -3.79 -32.98
N ARG A 29 13.88 -3.66 -33.71
CA ARG A 29 12.61 -3.16 -33.17
C ARG A 29 12.08 -4.06 -32.06
N ASP A 30 12.17 -5.37 -32.24
CA ASP A 30 11.74 -6.34 -31.25
C ASP A 30 12.61 -6.24 -29.98
N TYR A 31 13.94 -6.09 -30.12
CA TYR A 31 14.83 -5.84 -28.98
C TYR A 31 14.49 -4.53 -28.25
N PHE A 32 14.19 -3.45 -28.97
CA PHE A 32 13.75 -2.20 -28.34
C PHE A 32 12.44 -2.37 -27.58
N GLN A 33 11.50 -3.11 -28.15
CA GLN A 33 10.22 -3.39 -27.50
C GLN A 33 10.40 -4.23 -26.24
N ILE A 34 11.28 -5.24 -26.26
CA ILE A 34 11.65 -6.02 -25.08
C ILE A 34 12.25 -5.12 -24.01
N GLY A 35 13.22 -4.27 -24.36
CA GLY A 35 13.83 -3.33 -23.42
C GLY A 35 12.82 -2.37 -22.79
N ALA A 36 11.85 -1.87 -23.57
CA ALA A 36 10.79 -1.03 -23.05
C ALA A 36 9.90 -1.78 -22.02
N LEU A 37 9.57 -3.04 -22.30
CA LEU A 37 8.79 -3.89 -21.38
C LEU A 37 9.57 -4.21 -20.10
N GLU A 38 10.88 -4.46 -20.20
CA GLU A 38 11.75 -4.68 -19.04
C GLU A 38 11.80 -3.45 -18.12
N LEU A 39 11.93 -2.26 -18.72
CA LEU A 39 11.90 -0.99 -17.97
C LEU A 39 10.55 -0.75 -17.31
N GLU A 40 9.44 -1.02 -18.02
CA GLU A 40 8.12 -0.93 -17.42
C GLU A 40 7.98 -1.90 -16.24
N ARG A 41 8.36 -3.16 -16.41
CA ARG A 41 8.32 -4.16 -15.34
C ARG A 41 9.11 -3.70 -14.12
N TRP A 42 10.31 -3.14 -14.32
CA TRP A 42 11.14 -2.61 -13.25
C TRP A 42 10.42 -1.47 -12.51
N ARG A 43 9.86 -0.50 -13.24
CA ARG A 43 9.09 0.61 -12.65
C ARG A 43 7.88 0.10 -11.84
N ARG A 44 7.10 -0.83 -12.40
CA ARG A 44 5.94 -1.41 -11.72
C ARG A 44 6.33 -2.17 -10.45
N THR A 45 7.49 -2.85 -10.47
CA THR A 45 8.03 -3.55 -9.30
C THR A 45 8.37 -2.57 -8.19
N ARG A 46 9.04 -1.46 -8.52
CA ARG A 46 9.36 -0.36 -7.59
C ARG A 46 8.10 0.25 -6.97
N GLU A 47 7.09 0.50 -7.78
CA GLU A 47 5.79 1.02 -7.32
C GLU A 47 5.09 0.05 -6.38
N ARG A 48 5.10 -1.24 -6.72
CA ARG A 48 4.56 -2.29 -5.86
C ARG A 48 5.27 -2.34 -4.52
N GLU A 49 6.60 -2.31 -4.49
CA GLU A 49 7.38 -2.30 -3.24
C GLU A 49 7.02 -1.10 -2.36
N ALA A 50 6.93 0.09 -2.95
CA ALA A 50 6.51 1.29 -2.24
C ALA A 50 5.08 1.18 -1.69
N ALA A 51 4.15 0.61 -2.47
CA ALA A 51 2.78 0.38 -2.03
C ALA A 51 2.72 -0.66 -0.90
N SER A 52 3.46 -1.77 -1.00
CA SER A 52 3.54 -2.79 0.04
C SER A 52 4.09 -2.25 1.36
N SER A 53 5.11 -1.37 1.30
CA SER A 53 5.61 -0.70 2.50
C SER A 53 4.55 0.18 3.16
N ARG A 54 3.74 0.90 2.38
CA ARG A 54 2.62 1.69 2.92
C ARG A 54 1.56 0.81 3.56
N ILE A 55 1.19 -0.30 2.92
CA ILE A 55 0.21 -1.25 3.47
C ILE A 55 0.73 -1.78 4.82
N ALA A 56 1.99 -2.20 4.90
CA ALA A 56 2.58 -2.68 6.15
C ALA A 56 2.51 -1.62 7.27
N SER A 57 2.79 -0.35 6.97
CA SER A 57 2.67 0.74 7.96
C SER A 57 1.22 0.97 8.43
N ILE A 58 0.25 0.78 7.52
CA ILE A 58 -1.18 0.89 7.86
C ILE A 58 -1.57 -0.26 8.78
N ASP A 59 -1.16 -1.48 8.45
CA ASP A 59 -1.46 -2.67 9.24
C ASP A 59 -0.86 -2.58 10.65
N GLU A 60 0.38 -2.08 10.77
CA GLU A 60 1.03 -1.80 12.05
C GLU A 60 0.21 -0.78 12.87
N ARG A 61 -0.22 0.33 12.25
CA ARG A 61 -1.03 1.33 12.95
C ARG A 61 -2.38 0.77 13.38
N ILE A 62 -3.02 -0.08 12.58
CA ILE A 62 -4.27 -0.75 12.95
C ILE A 62 -4.06 -1.63 14.18
N ALA A 63 -2.98 -2.43 14.19
CA ALA A 63 -2.67 -3.28 15.33
C ALA A 63 -2.44 -2.47 16.62
N ASP A 64 -1.79 -1.31 16.51
CA ASP A 64 -1.60 -0.42 17.65
C ASP A 64 -2.90 0.22 18.14
N ILE A 65 -3.78 0.64 17.21
CA ILE A 65 -5.13 1.13 17.56
C ILE A 65 -5.91 0.06 18.34
N ASP A 66 -5.83 -1.20 17.93
CA ASP A 66 -6.57 -2.27 18.59
C ASP A 66 -6.02 -2.56 19.99
N LYS A 67 -4.70 -2.48 20.19
CA LYS A 67 -4.09 -2.53 21.52
C LYS A 67 -4.52 -1.36 22.39
N GLU A 68 -4.48 -0.14 21.87
CA GLU A 68 -4.92 1.07 22.58
C GLU A 68 -6.38 0.95 23.00
N LYS A 69 -7.27 0.50 22.10
CA LYS A 69 -8.68 0.23 22.42
C LYS A 69 -8.84 -0.80 23.53
N ALA A 70 -8.11 -1.91 23.46
CA ALA A 70 -8.19 -2.96 24.47
C ALA A 70 -7.77 -2.44 25.85
N ALA A 71 -6.70 -1.63 25.92
CA ALA A 71 -6.25 -1.00 27.16
C ALA A 71 -7.31 -0.04 27.72
N LEU A 72 -7.86 0.85 26.89
CA LEU A 72 -8.90 1.79 27.32
C LEU A 72 -10.17 1.08 27.81
N LEU A 73 -10.56 -0.03 27.19
CA LEU A 73 -11.69 -0.84 27.65
C LEU A 73 -11.40 -1.52 29.00
N ALA A 74 -10.18 -2.04 29.19
CA ALA A 74 -9.76 -2.61 30.47
C ALA A 74 -9.81 -1.56 31.59
N ASP A 75 -9.29 -0.36 31.34
CA ASP A 75 -9.32 0.74 32.31
C ASP A 75 -10.76 1.18 32.63
N ALA A 76 -11.62 1.29 31.62
CA ALA A 76 -13.03 1.66 31.81
C ALA A 76 -13.79 0.62 32.64
N THR A 77 -13.57 -0.67 32.37
CA THR A 77 -14.19 -1.76 33.15
C THR A 77 -13.68 -1.77 34.60
N ALA A 78 -12.37 -1.61 34.82
CA ALA A 78 -11.79 -1.49 36.15
C ALA A 78 -12.38 -0.30 36.93
N ALA A 79 -12.51 0.87 36.28
CA ALA A 79 -13.11 2.05 36.89
C ALA A 79 -14.59 1.82 37.28
N SER A 80 -15.36 1.16 36.43
CA SER A 80 -16.77 0.83 36.74
C SER A 80 -16.90 -0.16 37.91
N ALA A 81 -16.00 -1.15 38.00
CA ALA A 81 -15.99 -2.11 39.12
C ALA A 81 -15.62 -1.44 40.46
N VAL A 82 -14.71 -0.47 40.46
CA VAL A 82 -14.37 0.30 41.67
C VAL A 82 -15.55 1.17 42.10
N ALA A 83 -16.25 1.81 41.15
CA ALA A 83 -17.44 2.60 41.45
C ALA A 83 -18.54 1.74 42.09
N GLU A 84 -18.83 0.54 41.56
CA GLU A 84 -19.80 -0.38 42.15
C GLU A 84 -19.42 -0.87 43.55
N ASN A 85 -18.12 -1.12 43.79
CA ASN A 85 -17.64 -1.58 45.09
C ASN A 85 -17.70 -0.47 46.16
N ASN A 86 -17.45 0.78 45.78
CA ASN A 86 -17.63 1.93 46.65
C ASN A 86 -19.11 2.17 46.99
N ASP A 87 -20.02 1.99 46.02
CA ASP A 87 -21.45 2.18 46.27
C ASP A 87 -22.02 1.07 47.20
N LYS A 88 -21.54 -0.17 47.06
CA LYS A 88 -21.89 -1.29 47.95
C LYS A 88 -21.28 -1.15 49.35
N SER A 89 -20.06 -0.64 49.47
CA SER A 89 -19.40 -0.44 50.76
C SER A 89 -20.07 0.70 51.55
N GLU A 90 -20.44 1.79 50.89
CA GLU A 90 -21.21 2.88 51.50
C GLU A 90 -22.62 2.43 51.93
N ALA A 91 -23.32 1.63 51.13
CA ALA A 91 -24.63 1.09 51.49
C ALA A 91 -24.56 0.12 52.68
N ALA A 92 -23.51 -0.69 52.78
CA ALA A 92 -23.28 -1.59 53.90
C ALA A 92 -22.91 -0.85 55.20
N GLU A 93 -22.14 0.24 55.10
CA GLU A 93 -21.80 1.09 56.24
C GLU A 93 -23.03 1.84 56.79
N LYS A 94 -23.89 2.36 55.91
CA LYS A 94 -25.15 3.01 56.30
C LYS A 94 -26.09 2.03 57.02
N LYS A 95 -26.15 0.75 56.58
CA LYS A 95 -26.92 -0.30 57.28
C LYS A 95 -26.37 -0.63 58.68
N LYS A 96 -25.05 -0.71 58.87
CA LYS A 96 -24.45 -0.97 60.20
C LYS A 96 -24.69 0.15 61.20
N LYS A 97 -24.71 1.41 60.75
CA LYS A 97 -25.01 2.57 61.61
C LYS A 97 -26.48 2.63 62.04
N SER A 98 -27.39 2.03 61.28
CA SER A 98 -28.82 1.95 61.63
C SER A 98 -29.20 0.83 62.61
N SER A 99 -28.32 -0.13 62.91
CA SER A 99 -28.61 -1.16 63.90
C SER A 99 -28.44 -0.59 65.31
N GLY A 100 -29.48 0.09 65.78
CA GLY A 100 -29.55 0.67 67.11
C GLY A 100 -29.40 -0.36 68.24
N LEU A 101 -29.00 0.13 69.41
CA LEU A 101 -28.67 -0.66 70.60
C LEU A 101 -29.89 -1.48 71.08
N ARG A 102 -29.78 -2.81 71.06
CA ARG A 102 -30.86 -3.72 71.49
C ARG A 102 -30.69 -4.03 72.97
N ILE A 103 -31.45 -3.33 73.81
CA ILE A 103 -31.55 -3.62 75.24
C ILE A 103 -32.47 -4.85 75.40
N LYS A 104 -31.97 -5.90 76.06
CA LYS A 104 -32.77 -7.06 76.46
C LYS A 104 -33.25 -6.83 77.89
N TYR A 105 -34.56 -6.96 78.08
CA TYR A 105 -35.22 -7.01 79.39
C TYR A 105 -35.04 -8.38 80.02
#